data_AF-A0A1R3T3P7-F1
#
_entry.id   AF-A0A1R3T3P7-F1
#
_cell.length_a   1.000
_cell.length_b   1.000
_cell.length_c   1.000
_cell.angle_alpha   90.00
_cell.angle_beta   90.00
_cell.angle_gamma   90.00
#
_symmetry.space_group_name_H-M   'P 1'
#
loop_
_entity.id
_entity.type
_entity.pdbx_description
1 polymer ?
#
loop_
_entity_poly.entity_id
_entity_poly.type
_entity_poly.pdbx_seq_one_letter_code
_entity_poly.pdbx_strand_id
1 'polypeptide(L)'
;MALTDKYKELVDLARSNNLLVSESGNVLKVEGTVPSADVKDKLWEIYKRIDPHFKSNDLVLNVKTAISDGGKVRVITQESRLNIRKGPGTDQPIVGKAEKGAIITLISKANDQWWLVRDNDGEEGYCYSQYLEPVQ
;
A
#
# COMPACT_ATOMS: atom_id res chain seq x y z
N MET A 1 -2.08 -22.38 -14.32
CA MET A 1 -2.41 -22.29 -12.89
C MET A 1 -3.15 -20.99 -12.69
N ALA A 2 -4.24 -21.00 -11.91
CA ALA A 2 -4.95 -19.77 -11.58
C ALA A 2 -4.05 -18.89 -10.69
N LEU A 3 -4.15 -17.56 -10.84
CA LEU A 3 -3.40 -16.63 -9.98
C LEU A 3 -3.87 -16.76 -8.53
N THR A 4 -5.14 -17.06 -8.33
CA THR A 4 -5.71 -17.46 -7.04
C THR A 4 -5.01 -18.66 -6.39
N ASP A 5 -4.44 -19.57 -7.17
CA ASP A 5 -3.68 -20.72 -6.66
C ASP A 5 -2.23 -20.30 -6.29
N LYS A 6 -1.57 -19.53 -7.17
CA LYS A 6 -0.25 -18.93 -6.89
C LYS A 6 -0.28 -18.04 -5.63
N TYR A 7 -1.34 -17.25 -5.48
CA TYR A 7 -1.54 -16.33 -4.36
C TYR A 7 -2.51 -16.86 -3.31
N LYS A 8 -2.67 -18.19 -3.21
CA LYS A 8 -3.67 -18.81 -2.31
C LYS A 8 -3.60 -18.31 -0.88
N GLU A 9 -2.39 -18.16 -0.32
CA GLU A 9 -2.17 -17.66 1.03
C GLU A 9 -2.63 -16.20 1.20
N LEU A 10 -2.35 -15.35 0.20
CA LEU A 10 -2.78 -13.95 0.18
C LEU A 10 -4.30 -13.85 0.02
N VAL A 11 -4.90 -14.66 -0.86
CA VAL A 11 -6.34 -14.70 -1.09
C VAL A 11 -7.09 -15.18 0.16
N ASP A 12 -6.54 -16.17 0.87
CA ASP A 12 -7.11 -16.69 2.11
C ASP A 12 -7.11 -15.62 3.20
N LEU A 13 -5.96 -14.94 3.41
CA LEU A 13 -5.86 -13.82 4.34
C LEU A 13 -6.81 -12.68 3.95
N ALA A 14 -6.91 -12.37 2.66
CA ALA A 14 -7.81 -11.34 2.16
C ALA A 14 -9.27 -11.67 2.47
N ARG A 15 -9.72 -12.88 2.11
CA ARG A 15 -11.08 -13.34 2.39
C ARG A 15 -11.38 -13.41 3.89
N SER A 16 -10.41 -13.82 4.70
CA SER A 16 -10.50 -13.85 6.16
C SER A 16 -10.76 -12.44 6.74
N ASN A 17 -10.20 -11.40 6.11
CA ASN A 17 -10.40 -10.01 6.49
C ASN A 17 -11.57 -9.32 5.75
N ASN A 18 -12.50 -10.10 5.18
CA ASN A 18 -13.65 -9.59 4.42
C ASN A 18 -13.27 -8.74 3.20
N LEU A 19 -12.11 -9.00 2.59
CA LEU A 19 -11.71 -8.37 1.34
C LEU A 19 -12.30 -9.12 0.14
N LEU A 20 -12.73 -8.36 -0.86
CA LEU A 20 -13.24 -8.85 -2.11
C LEU A 20 -12.07 -9.25 -3.00
N VAL A 21 -12.02 -10.52 -3.38
CA VAL A 21 -10.99 -11.04 -4.30
C VAL A 21 -11.68 -11.37 -5.62
N SER A 22 -11.27 -10.70 -6.69
CA SER A 22 -11.79 -10.86 -8.04
C SER A 22 -10.65 -11.10 -9.02
N GLU A 23 -10.69 -12.23 -9.72
CA GLU A 23 -9.73 -12.57 -10.77
C GLU A 23 -10.32 -12.17 -12.12
N SER A 24 -9.61 -11.36 -12.91
CA SER A 24 -10.08 -10.89 -14.22
C SER A 24 -8.95 -11.00 -15.25
N GLY A 25 -9.10 -11.97 -16.16
CA GLY A 25 -8.09 -12.28 -17.18
C GLY A 25 -6.80 -12.79 -16.56
N ASN A 26 -5.77 -11.96 -16.55
CA ASN A 26 -4.44 -12.26 -16.03
C ASN A 26 -4.08 -11.41 -14.79
N VAL A 27 -5.08 -10.82 -14.13
CA VAL A 27 -4.87 -9.97 -12.95
C VAL A 27 -5.82 -10.35 -11.83
N LEU A 28 -5.26 -10.60 -10.65
CA LEU A 28 -5.97 -10.79 -9.40
C LEU A 28 -6.13 -9.45 -8.70
N LYS A 29 -7.37 -8.99 -8.55
CA LYS A 29 -7.73 -7.75 -7.85
C LYS A 29 -8.23 -8.12 -6.46
N VAL A 30 -7.60 -7.56 -5.45
CA VAL A 30 -8.07 -7.64 -4.06
C VAL A 30 -8.47 -6.23 -3.65
N GLU A 31 -9.72 -6.03 -3.29
CA GLU A 31 -10.25 -4.73 -2.90
C GLU A 31 -11.08 -4.83 -1.62
N GLY A 32 -11.04 -3.77 -0.82
CA GLY A 32 -11.87 -3.67 0.37
C GLY A 32 -11.25 -2.77 1.43
N THR A 33 -11.96 -2.66 2.55
CA THR A 33 -11.60 -1.76 3.64
C THR A 33 -11.25 -2.57 4.87
N VAL A 34 -10.01 -2.45 5.34
CA VAL A 34 -9.55 -3.07 6.59
C VAL A 34 -9.52 -2.04 7.70
N PRO A 35 -9.91 -2.39 8.93
CA PRO A 35 -9.78 -1.47 10.06
C PRO A 35 -8.32 -1.24 10.48
N SER A 36 -7.40 -2.14 10.09
CA SER A 36 -6.00 -2.10 10.51
C SER A 36 -5.03 -2.14 9.32
N ALA A 37 -4.00 -1.30 9.36
CA ALA A 37 -2.89 -1.34 8.40
C ALA A 37 -2.06 -2.62 8.50
N ASP A 38 -2.05 -3.31 9.64
CA ASP A 38 -1.32 -4.56 9.85
C ASP A 38 -1.74 -5.66 8.85
N VAL A 39 -3.04 -5.75 8.55
CA VAL A 39 -3.56 -6.68 7.54
C VAL A 39 -3.00 -6.34 6.16
N LYS A 40 -2.94 -5.04 5.85
CA LYS A 40 -2.39 -4.56 4.57
C LYS A 40 -0.91 -4.90 4.48
N ASP A 41 -0.14 -4.67 5.53
CA ASP A 41 1.28 -5.04 5.63
C ASP A 41 1.49 -6.54 5.40
N LYS A 42 0.76 -7.39 6.13
CA LYS A 42 0.84 -8.85 5.95
C LYS A 42 0.52 -9.30 4.54
N LEU A 43 -0.48 -8.72 3.88
CA LEU A 43 -0.80 -9.01 2.48
C LEU A 43 0.38 -8.69 1.57
N TRP A 44 1.06 -7.56 1.78
CA TRP A 44 2.26 -7.18 1.04
C TRP A 44 3.46 -8.08 1.35
N GLU A 45 3.63 -8.51 2.60
CA GLU A 45 4.69 -9.45 2.99
C GLU A 45 4.52 -10.80 2.32
N ILE A 46 3.30 -11.36 2.31
CA ILE A 46 3.00 -12.59 1.61
C ILE A 46 3.27 -12.41 0.11
N TYR A 47 2.83 -11.29 -0.46
CA TYR A 47 3.08 -11.00 -1.88
C TYR A 47 4.59 -10.97 -2.19
N LYS A 48 5.38 -10.29 -1.36
CA LYS A 48 6.85 -10.24 -1.46
C LYS A 48 7.51 -11.62 -1.33
N ARG A 49 6.95 -12.51 -0.50
CA ARG A 49 7.45 -13.87 -0.32
C ARG A 49 7.25 -14.73 -1.57
N ILE A 50 6.12 -14.54 -2.24
CA ILE A 50 5.77 -15.29 -3.46
C ILE A 50 6.49 -14.71 -4.68
N ASP A 51 6.51 -13.38 -4.82
CA ASP A 51 7.13 -12.69 -5.95
C ASP A 51 8.04 -11.55 -5.44
N PRO A 52 9.32 -11.85 -5.10
CA PRO A 52 10.22 -10.86 -4.52
C PRO A 52 10.63 -9.75 -5.49
N HIS A 53 10.43 -9.96 -6.80
CA HIS A 53 10.73 -8.96 -7.83
C HIS A 53 9.50 -8.12 -8.21
N PHE A 54 8.31 -8.44 -7.68
CA PHE A 54 7.06 -7.76 -8.00
C PHE A 54 6.80 -7.59 -9.51
N LYS A 55 7.41 -8.45 -10.34
CA LYS A 55 7.37 -8.32 -11.81
C LYS A 55 6.08 -8.86 -12.40
N SER A 56 5.36 -9.65 -11.62
CA SER A 56 4.01 -10.06 -11.93
C SER A 56 3.08 -8.86 -11.78
N ASN A 57 2.84 -8.11 -12.87
CA ASN A 57 1.72 -7.17 -13.00
C ASN A 57 0.33 -7.84 -12.85
N ASP A 58 0.31 -9.11 -12.46
CA ASP A 58 -0.82 -10.00 -12.29
C ASP A 58 -1.56 -9.82 -10.94
N LEU A 59 -1.14 -8.92 -10.05
CA LEU A 59 -1.80 -8.71 -8.75
C LEU A 59 -1.97 -7.24 -8.38
N VAL A 60 -3.19 -6.87 -7.97
CA VAL A 60 -3.60 -5.50 -7.67
C VAL A 60 -4.26 -5.48 -6.29
N LEU A 61 -3.56 -4.92 -5.30
CA LEU A 61 -4.05 -4.74 -3.92
C LEU A 61 -4.66 -3.34 -3.72
N ASN A 62 -5.97 -3.22 -3.89
CA ASN A 62 -6.79 -2.05 -3.58
C ASN A 62 -7.35 -2.12 -2.15
N VAL A 63 -6.47 -2.30 -1.17
CA VAL A 63 -6.87 -2.35 0.23
C VAL A 63 -6.78 -0.95 0.84
N LYS A 64 -7.94 -0.41 1.23
CA LYS A 64 -8.04 0.84 1.98
C LYS A 64 -8.08 0.56 3.47
N THR A 65 -7.54 1.45 4.30
CA THR A 65 -7.70 1.33 5.75
C THR A 65 -8.88 2.20 6.23
N ALA A 66 -9.56 1.84 7.30
CA ALA A 66 -10.58 2.70 7.90
C ALA A 66 -9.98 3.72 8.89
N ILE A 67 -8.65 3.82 8.94
CA ILE A 67 -7.93 4.61 9.94
C ILE A 67 -7.90 6.06 9.48
N SER A 68 -8.72 6.89 10.11
CA SER A 68 -8.75 8.34 9.85
C SER A 68 -7.88 9.13 10.83
N ASP A 69 -7.53 8.53 11.97
CA ASP A 69 -6.68 9.12 12.99
C ASP A 69 -5.27 8.57 12.85
N GLY A 70 -4.41 9.36 12.22
CA GLY A 70 -3.00 9.05 11.99
C GLY A 70 -2.15 10.27 12.28
N GLY A 71 -0.84 10.07 12.49
CA GLY A 71 0.08 11.19 12.69
C GLY A 71 0.09 12.11 11.47
N LYS A 72 0.28 13.42 11.62
CA LYS A 72 0.46 14.29 10.46
C LYS A 72 1.92 14.26 10.03
N VAL A 73 2.18 14.04 8.74
CA VAL A 73 3.54 14.11 8.18
C VAL A 73 3.57 15.11 7.03
N ARG A 74 4.65 15.88 6.97
CA ARG A 74 4.94 16.84 5.91
C ARG A 74 5.93 16.21 4.93
N VAL A 75 5.65 16.38 3.65
CA VAL A 75 6.55 15.96 2.59
C VAL A 75 7.72 16.94 2.50
N ILE A 76 8.95 16.46 2.71
CA ILE A 76 10.18 17.28 2.73
C ILE A 76 11.09 17.02 1.52
N THR A 77 10.53 16.56 0.41
CA THR A 77 11.32 16.28 -0.80
C THR A 77 12.06 17.52 -1.32
N GLN A 78 13.28 17.35 -1.83
CA GLN A 78 14.13 18.48 -2.25
C GLN A 78 13.62 19.16 -3.52
N GLU A 79 13.53 18.40 -4.63
CA GLU A 79 13.18 18.91 -5.97
C GLU A 79 12.09 18.09 -6.68
N SER A 80 11.76 16.88 -6.19
CA SER A 80 10.79 15.99 -6.82
C SER A 80 9.52 15.81 -5.99
N ARG A 81 8.40 15.50 -6.64
CA ARG A 81 7.17 15.09 -5.94
C ARG A 81 7.38 13.72 -5.28
N LEU A 82 6.87 13.56 -4.05
CA LEU A 82 6.91 12.29 -3.36
C LEU A 82 5.93 11.32 -4.03
N ASN A 83 6.45 10.23 -4.59
CA ASN A 83 5.61 9.22 -5.21
C ASN A 83 5.03 8.31 -4.13
N ILE A 84 3.72 8.31 -4.00
CA ILE A 84 2.95 7.39 -3.17
C ILE A 84 2.69 6.16 -4.02
N ARG A 85 3.32 5.05 -3.66
CA ARG A 85 3.22 3.77 -4.38
C ARG A 85 2.21 2.86 -3.70
N LYS A 86 1.66 1.92 -4.47
CA LYS A 86 0.62 1.02 -3.96
C LYS A 86 1.12 0.09 -2.84
N GLY A 87 2.38 -0.31 -2.92
CA GLY A 87 3.03 -1.24 -1.99
C GLY A 87 4.42 -0.78 -1.55
N PRO A 88 5.02 -1.45 -0.56
CA PRO A 88 6.37 -1.18 -0.07
C PRO A 88 7.42 -1.70 -1.06
N GLY A 89 7.73 -0.91 -2.09
CA GLY A 89 8.75 -1.24 -3.10
C GLY A 89 8.89 -0.18 -4.18
N THR A 90 10.10 -0.03 -4.74
CA THR A 90 10.41 0.92 -5.82
C THR A 90 9.77 0.55 -7.16
N ASP A 91 9.41 -0.72 -7.33
CA ASP A 91 8.81 -1.24 -8.56
C ASP A 91 7.27 -1.20 -8.54
N GLN A 92 6.68 -0.80 -7.41
CA GLN A 92 5.23 -0.73 -7.24
C GLN A 92 4.61 0.43 -8.02
N PRO A 93 3.43 0.27 -8.64
CA PRO A 93 2.78 1.37 -9.35
C PRO A 93 2.51 2.56 -8.44
N ILE A 94 2.74 3.76 -8.97
CA ILE A 94 2.48 5.02 -8.28
C ILE A 94 0.97 5.24 -8.33
N VAL A 95 0.34 5.29 -7.16
CA VAL A 95 -1.11 5.55 -7.01
C VAL A 95 -1.37 7.04 -6.79
N GLY A 96 -0.45 7.74 -6.12
CA GLY A 96 -0.59 9.18 -5.85
C GLY A 96 0.76 9.89 -5.86
N LYS A 97 0.72 11.23 -5.89
CA LYS A 97 1.92 12.07 -5.80
C LYS A 97 1.64 13.22 -4.85
N ALA A 98 2.47 13.33 -3.81
CA ALA A 98 2.39 14.44 -2.88
C ALA A 98 3.45 15.50 -3.21
N GLU A 99 3.06 16.76 -3.17
CA GLU A 99 3.96 17.89 -3.40
C GLU A 99 4.78 18.21 -2.15
N LYS A 100 5.94 18.85 -2.36
CA LYS A 100 6.76 19.30 -1.24
C LYS A 100 5.96 20.26 -0.36
N GLY A 101 6.02 20.05 0.95
CA GLY A 101 5.28 20.81 1.95
C GLY A 101 3.85 20.35 2.15
N ALA A 102 3.33 19.41 1.34
CA ALA A 102 2.01 18.84 1.56
C ALA A 102 1.98 18.08 2.89
N ILE A 103 0.89 18.28 3.63
CA ILE A 103 0.63 17.57 4.88
C ILE A 103 -0.33 16.43 4.58
N ILE A 104 0.11 15.21 4.86
CA ILE A 104 -0.67 13.99 4.66
C ILE A 104 -0.77 13.24 5.98
N THR A 105 -1.70 12.30 6.06
CA THR A 105 -1.94 11.53 7.28
C THR A 105 -1.12 10.25 7.26
N LEU A 106 -0.16 10.11 8.17
CA LEU A 106 0.57 8.89 8.46
C LEU A 106 -0.33 7.90 9.18
N ILE A 107 -0.68 6.82 8.49
CA ILE A 107 -1.54 5.76 9.02
C ILE A 107 -0.73 4.78 9.85
N SER A 108 0.36 4.25 9.26
CA SER A 108 1.17 3.21 9.88
C SER A 108 2.57 3.21 9.30
N LYS A 109 3.53 2.71 10.08
CA LYS A 109 4.91 2.49 9.63
C LYS A 109 5.03 1.01 9.28
N ALA A 110 4.86 0.69 8.00
CA ALA A 110 5.00 -0.68 7.50
C ALA A 110 6.39 -1.25 7.78
N ASN A 111 7.43 -0.43 7.63
CA ASN A 111 8.80 -0.76 7.99
C ASN A 111 9.62 0.52 8.17
N ASP A 112 10.91 0.38 8.48
CA ASP A 112 11.82 1.51 8.69
C ASP A 112 11.91 2.47 7.48
N GLN A 113 11.78 1.92 6.27
CA GLN A 113 11.94 2.68 5.03
C GLN A 113 10.63 3.12 4.39
N TRP A 114 9.53 2.38 4.60
CA TRP A 114 8.24 2.58 3.95
C TRP A 114 7.16 2.84 4.98
N TRP A 115 6.51 4.00 4.84
CA TRP A 115 5.41 4.39 5.69
C TRP A 115 4.13 4.45 4.86
N LEU A 116 3.05 3.92 5.44
CA LEU A 116 1.71 4.00 4.88
C LEU A 116 1.10 5.35 5.24
N VAL A 117 0.77 6.12 4.21
CA VAL A 117 0.18 7.44 4.33
C VAL A 117 -1.14 7.50 3.55
N ARG A 118 -2.00 8.44 3.93
CA ARG A 118 -3.22 8.81 3.24
C ARG A 118 -3.12 10.25 2.78
N ASP A 119 -3.32 10.44 1.48
CA ASP A 119 -3.44 11.76 0.88
C ASP A 119 -4.83 12.36 1.18
N ASN A 120 -4.96 13.68 0.98
CA ASN A 120 -6.21 14.39 1.20
C ASN A 120 -7.33 13.95 0.23
N ASP A 121 -6.98 13.36 -0.91
CA ASP A 121 -7.94 12.75 -1.84
C ASP A 121 -8.54 11.41 -1.33
N GLY A 122 -8.07 10.91 -0.18
CA GLY A 122 -8.49 9.61 0.36
C GLY A 122 -7.81 8.42 -0.34
N GLU A 123 -6.74 8.70 -1.09
CA GLU A 123 -5.83 7.71 -1.63
C GLU A 123 -4.79 7.31 -0.59
N GLU A 124 -4.56 6.01 -0.44
CA GLU A 124 -3.63 5.47 0.54
C GLU A 124 -2.54 4.67 -0.15
N GLY A 125 -1.30 4.91 0.25
CA GLY A 125 -0.18 4.13 -0.26
C GLY A 125 1.08 4.32 0.56
N TYR A 126 2.13 3.68 0.10
CA TYR A 126 3.42 3.64 0.75
C TYR A 126 4.36 4.64 0.09
N CYS A 127 5.06 5.38 0.92
CA CYS A 127 6.13 6.25 0.49
C CYS A 127 7.33 6.14 1.43
N TYR A 128 8.46 6.63 0.95
CA TYR A 128 9.71 6.53 1.67
C TYR A 128 9.73 7.45 2.88
N SER A 129 9.99 6.89 4.05
CA SER A 129 10.05 7.59 5.35
C SER A 129 11.08 8.71 5.36
N GLN A 130 12.20 8.56 4.65
CA GLN A 130 13.25 9.58 4.53
C GLN A 130 12.77 10.92 3.95
N TYR A 131 11.66 10.93 3.21
CA TYR A 131 11.09 12.13 2.60
C TYR A 131 9.87 12.66 3.36
N LEU A 132 9.55 12.05 4.50
CA LEU A 132 8.44 12.44 5.37
C LEU A 132 8.99 12.96 6.69
N GLU A 133 8.43 14.06 7.14
CA GLU A 133 8.75 14.65 8.42
C GLU A 133 7.48 14.69 9.29
N PRO A 134 7.44 13.99 10.44
CA PRO A 134 6.30 14.10 11.35
C PRO A 134 6.14 15.54 11.84
N VAL A 135 4.95 16.09 11.61
CA VAL A 135 4.53 17.39 12.11
C VAL A 135 3.87 17.15 13.46
N GLN A 136 4.58 17.52 14.52
CA GLN A 136 4.09 17.42 15.89
C GLN A 136 3.35 18.71 16.29
#